data_AF-I2NWX1-F1
#
_entry.id   AF-I2NWX1-F1
#
_cell.length_a   1.000
_cell.length_b   1.000
_cell.length_c   1.000
_cell.angle_alpha   90.00
_cell.angle_beta   90.00
_cell.angle_gamma   90.00
#
_symmetry.space_group_name_H-M   'P 1'
#
loop_
_entity.id
_entity.type
_entity.pdbx_description
1 polymer ?
#
loop_
_entity_poly.entity_id
_entity_poly.type
_entity_poly.pdbx_seq_one_letter_code
_entity_poly.pdbx_strand_id
1 'polypeptide(L)' 'MPYYMDILLNCYANNYMPEIWKDILYVFQHNGFPCGWKGNYPEGKMIVFSNEYPTNKG' A
#
# COMPACT_ATOMS: atom_id res chain seq x y z
N MET A 1 3.73 -11.94 -0.34
CA MET A 1 2.26 -11.87 -0.39
C MET A 1 1.84 -11.63 -1.84
N PRO A 2 1.69 -12.69 -2.66
CA PRO A 2 1.29 -12.56 -4.07
C PRO A 2 -0.10 -11.92 -4.25
N TYR A 3 -0.98 -12.05 -3.25
CA TYR A 3 -2.35 -11.54 -3.27
C TYR A 3 -2.51 -10.07 -3.69
N TYR A 4 -1.68 -9.15 -3.18
CA TYR A 4 -1.79 -7.74 -3.55
C TYR A 4 -1.43 -7.49 -5.02
N MET A 5 -0.41 -8.20 -5.53
CA MET A 5 0.04 -8.03 -6.90
C MET A 5 -0.97 -8.60 -7.90
N ASP A 6 -1.60 -9.73 -7.57
CA ASP A 6 -2.65 -10.32 -8.40
C ASP A 6 -3.84 -9.36 -8.57
N ILE A 7 -4.22 -8.68 -7.48
CA ILE A 7 -5.34 -7.73 -7.52
C ILE A 7 -4.95 -6.44 -8.26
N LEU A 8 -3.76 -5.89 -8.01
CA LEU A 8 -3.27 -4.72 -8.75
C LEU A 8 -3.19 -5.01 -10.26
N LEU A 9 -2.68 -6.18 -10.65
CA LEU A 9 -2.65 -6.60 -12.04
C LEU A 9 -4.06 -6.71 -12.63
N ASN A 10 -5.00 -7.29 -11.88
CA ASN A 10 -6.40 -7.38 -12.30
C ASN A 10 -7.03 -5.98 -12.48
N CYS A 11 -6.75 -5.03 -11.58
CA CYS A 11 -7.19 -3.64 -11.70
C CYS A 11 -6.67 -2.98 -12.98
N TYR A 12 -5.38 -3.15 -13.29
CA TYR A 12 -4.80 -2.63 -14.53
C TYR A 12 -5.40 -3.28 -15.78
N ALA A 13 -5.57 -4.61 -15.78
CA ALA A 13 -6.14 -5.35 -16.90
C ALA A 13 -7.58 -4.93 -17.23
N ASN A 14 -8.35 -4.51 -16.22
CA ASN A 14 -9.74 -4.10 -16.37
C ASN A 14 -9.94 -2.58 -16.40
N ASN A 15 -8.86 -1.79 -16.42
CA ASN A 15 -8.88 -0.32 -16.40
C ASN A 15 -9.78 0.26 -15.28
N TYR A 16 -9.79 -0.40 -14.12
CA TYR A 16 -10.59 -0.02 -12.96
C TYR A 16 -9.81 -0.22 -11.67
N MET A 17 -9.62 0.85 -10.91
CA MET A 17 -8.84 0.87 -9.66
C MET A 17 -9.68 1.44 -8.53
N PRO A 18 -10.24 0.60 -7.63
CA PRO A 18 -10.92 1.09 -6.43
C PRO A 18 -9.98 1.92 -5.54
N GLU A 19 -10.53 2.89 -4.80
CA GLU A 19 -9.72 3.85 -4.02
C GLU A 19 -8.75 3.18 -3.04
N ILE A 20 -9.17 2.13 -2.32
CA ILE A 20 -8.29 1.37 -1.41
C ILE A 20 -7.06 0.78 -2.12
N TRP A 21 -7.19 0.40 -3.39
CA TRP A 21 -6.09 -0.15 -4.18
C TRP A 21 -5.14 0.93 -4.69
N LYS A 22 -5.60 2.18 -4.82
CA LYS A 22 -4.72 3.32 -5.11
C LYS A 22 -3.80 3.61 -3.93
N ASP A 23 -4.32 3.57 -2.70
CA ASP A 23 -3.51 3.76 -1.50
C ASP A 23 -2.45 2.66 -1.36
N ILE A 24 -2.85 1.40 -1.58
CA ILE A 24 -1.91 0.25 -1.56
C ILE A 24 -0.83 0.39 -2.63
N LEU A 25 -1.21 0.78 -3.85
CA LEU A 25 -0.27 1.03 -4.95
C LEU A 25 0.71 2.16 -4.59
N TYR A 26 0.21 3.26 -4.03
CA TYR A 26 1.04 4.38 -3.58
C TYR A 26 2.13 3.91 -2.62
N VAL A 27 1.79 3.05 -1.65
CA VAL A 27 2.77 2.51 -0.69
C VAL A 27 3.86 1.70 -1.38
N PHE A 28 3.52 0.81 -2.30
CA PHE A 28 4.52 0.05 -3.06
C PHE A 28 5.43 0.97 -3.89
N GLN A 29 4.87 2.02 -4.50
CA GLN A 29 5.63 3.00 -5.28
C GLN A 29 6.61 3.84 -4.45
N HIS A 30 6.39 3.94 -3.14
CA HIS A 30 7.21 4.72 -2.20
C HIS A 30 8.06 3.82 -1.28
N ASN A 31 8.52 2.66 -1.78
CA ASN A 31 9.37 1.70 -1.06
C ASN A 31 8.79 1.18 0.26
N GLY A 32 7.48 1.31 0.43
CA GLY A 32 6.77 0.77 1.58
C GLY A 32 6.18 -0.60 1.28
N PHE A 33 5.91 -1.35 2.34
CA PHE A 33 5.17 -2.60 2.28
C PHE A 33 3.89 -2.48 3.14
N PRO A 34 2.69 -2.63 2.56
CA PRO A 34 1.44 -2.52 3.31
C PRO A 34 1.27 -3.73 4.24
N CYS A 35 1.07 -3.46 5.53
CA CYS A 35 1.01 -4.48 6.59
C CYS A 35 -0.36 -4.58 7.27
N GLY A 36 -1.30 -3.70 6.96
CA GLY A 36 -2.65 -3.70 7.53
C GLY A 36 -3.22 -2.29 7.68
N TRP A 37 -4.28 -2.18 8.48
CA TRP A 37 -4.98 -0.92 8.75
C TRP A 37 -5.24 -0.77 10.25
N LYS A 38 -5.09 0.45 10.78
CA LYS A 38 -5.53 0.82 12.13
C LYS A 38 -6.78 1.69 12.02
N GLY A 39 -7.91 1.19 12.53
CA GLY A 39 -9.23 1.78 12.31
C GLY A 39 -9.88 1.28 11.02
N ASN A 40 -10.98 1.90 10.62
CA ASN A 40 -11.77 1.50 9.45
C ASN A 40 -11.44 2.38 8.24
N TYR A 41 -11.35 1.81 7.04
CA TYR A 41 -11.23 2.59 5.81
C TYR A 41 -12.54 3.37 5.52
N PRO A 42 -12.49 4.63 5.04
CA PRO A 42 -11.29 5.40 4.67
C PRO A 42 -10.65 6.21 5.81
N GLU A 43 -11.26 6.32 6.98
CA GLU A 43 -10.79 7.23 8.05
C GLU A 43 -9.58 6.70 8.85
N GLY A 44 -9.34 5.39 8.78
CA GLY A 44 -8.25 4.70 9.44
C GLY A 44 -6.91 4.96 8.76
N LYS A 45 -5.82 4.52 9.40
CA LYS A 45 -4.46 4.70 8.86
C LYS A 45 -3.90 3.37 8.38
N MET A 46 -3.34 3.36 7.17
CA MET A 46 -2.55 2.23 6.70
C MET A 46 -1.29 2.06 7.55
N ILE A 47 -1.00 0.83 7.95
CA ILE A 47 0.25 0.47 8.60
C ILE A 47 1.22 0.01 7.51
N VAL A 48 2.37 0.68 7.40
CA VAL A 48 3.36 0.46 6.36
C VAL A 48 4.69 0.11 7.02
N PHE A 49 5.30 -0.99 6.58
CA PHE A 49 6.70 -1.24 6.84
C PHE A 49 7.54 -0.45 5.82
N SER A 50 8.41 0.44 6.30
CA SER A 50 9.39 1.12 5.45
C SER A 50 10.75 0.46 5.62
N ASN A 51 11.44 0.19 4.49
CA ASN A 51 12.81 -0.28 4.50
C ASN A 51 13.83 0.88 4.54
N GLU A 52 13.37 2.11 4.76
CA GLU A 52 14.25 3.24 4.99
C GLU A 52 14.94 3.05 6.34
N TYR A 53 16.27 2.94 6.33
CA TYR A 53 17.08 3.07 7.54
C TYR A 53 16.76 4.44 8.17
N PRO A 54 16.57 4.54 9.50
CA PRO A 54 16.36 5.83 10.14
C PRO A 54 17.59 6.71 9.90
N THR A 55 17.48 7.66 8.98
CA THR A 55 18.59 8.53 8.53
C THR A 55 18.91 9.65 9.50
N ASN A 56 18.24 9.76 10.65
CA ASN A 56 18.50 10.79 11.64
C ASN A 56 18.77 10.20 13.03
N LYS A 57 20.03 9.78 13.23
CA LYS A 57 20.73 9.91 14.51
C LYS A 57 21.82 10.96 14.32
N GLY A 58 21.42 12.22 14.23
CA GLY A 58 22.27 13.41 14.21
C GLY A 58 21.68 14.44 15.14
#